data_AF-A4Z310-F1
#
_entry.id   AF-A4Z310-F1
#
_cell.length_a   1.000
_cell.length_b   1.000
_cell.length_c   1.000
_cell.angle_alpha   90.00
_cell.angle_beta   90.00
_cell.angle_gamma   90.00
#
_symmetry.space_group_name_H-M   'P 1'
#
loop_
_entity.id
_entity.type
_entity.pdbx_description
1 polymer ?
#
loop_
_entity_poly.entity_id
_entity_poly.type
_entity_poly.pdbx_seq_one_letter_code
_entity_poly.pdbx_strand_id
1 'polypeptide(L)'
;MSRRKTKRIESQFIAHRIEMLESVAHSALSHAARRVLDRLEIEHANHGGVENGNLACTFDDFARFGIRRRSVAAAIRELEGLGFVQVTQRGRRAAGDFYMPSRYRLTYLFTKHSGPTDEWKRVSTQTVAAIKNRNPGAKKPPAPRASTPLKPT
;
A
#
# COMPACT_ATOMS: atom_id res chain seq x y z
N MET A 1 -4.50 31.33 37.06
CA MET A 1 -5.01 30.81 35.77
C MET A 1 -3.89 30.04 35.07
N SER A 2 -3.83 28.71 35.21
CA SER A 2 -2.78 27.90 34.57
C SER A 2 -3.08 27.75 33.06
N ARG A 3 -2.16 28.22 32.21
CA ARG A 3 -2.29 28.14 30.74
C ARG A 3 -2.23 26.67 30.34
N ARG A 4 -3.37 26.09 29.95
CA ARG A 4 -3.46 24.71 29.46
C ARG A 4 -2.45 24.53 28.33
N LYS A 5 -1.40 23.72 28.56
CA LYS A 5 -0.44 23.37 27.50
C LYS A 5 -1.23 22.73 26.36
N THR A 6 -1.26 23.38 25.21
CA THR A 6 -1.89 22.84 24.01
C THR A 6 -1.07 21.65 23.51
N LYS A 7 -1.68 20.47 23.45
CA LYS A 7 -1.07 19.26 22.87
C LYS A 7 -1.04 19.43 21.35
N ARG A 8 -0.01 20.09 20.84
CA ARG A 8 0.18 20.31 19.40
C ARG A 8 1.04 19.19 18.83
N ILE A 9 0.60 18.58 17.73
CA ILE A 9 1.43 17.66 16.95
C ILE A 9 2.40 18.52 16.13
N GLU A 10 3.69 18.23 16.22
CA GLU A 10 4.75 19.10 15.68
C GLU A 10 4.90 19.02 14.15
N SER A 11 4.50 17.89 13.56
CA SER A 11 4.66 17.61 12.14
C SER A 11 3.37 17.07 11.52
N GLN A 12 3.36 16.97 10.18
CA GLN A 12 2.25 16.36 9.46
C GLN A 12 2.09 14.89 9.85
N PHE A 13 0.85 14.43 9.87
CA PHE A 13 0.48 13.05 10.18
C PHE A 13 -0.67 12.61 9.28
N ILE A 14 -0.79 11.30 9.07
CA ILE A 14 -1.95 10.67 8.44
C ILE A 14 -2.75 9.94 9.51
N ALA A 15 -4.02 10.27 9.63
CA ALA A 15 -4.92 9.57 10.54
C ALA A 15 -5.39 8.26 9.90
N HIS A 16 -5.06 7.14 10.54
CA HIS A 16 -5.64 5.84 10.20
C HIS A 16 -6.79 5.52 11.15
N ARG A 17 -7.90 5.04 10.60
CA ARG A 17 -8.98 4.47 11.44
C ARG A 17 -8.52 3.14 12.01
N ILE A 18 -8.79 2.92 13.29
CA ILE A 18 -8.49 1.64 13.95
C ILE A 18 -9.18 0.47 13.23
N GLU A 19 -10.44 0.65 12.82
CA GLU A 19 -11.19 -0.32 12.00
C GLU A 19 -10.43 -0.72 10.71
N MET A 20 -9.76 0.24 10.07
CA MET A 20 -8.94 -0.04 8.87
C MET A 20 -7.72 -0.88 9.24
N LEU A 21 -7.03 -0.52 10.32
CA LEU A 21 -5.82 -1.22 10.78
C LEU A 21 -6.12 -2.66 11.22
N GLU A 22 -7.29 -2.90 11.79
CA GLU A 22 -7.77 -4.21 12.24
C GLU A 22 -8.39 -5.06 11.12
N SER A 23 -8.65 -4.46 9.95
CA SER A 23 -9.30 -5.16 8.84
C SER A 23 -8.47 -6.34 8.29
N VAL A 24 -9.17 -7.34 7.76
CA VAL A 24 -8.54 -8.47 7.05
C VAL A 24 -7.75 -8.03 5.83
N ALA A 25 -8.17 -6.94 5.18
CA ALA A 25 -7.46 -6.35 4.04
C ALA A 25 -6.08 -5.84 4.46
N HIS A 26 -6.02 -5.11 5.56
CA HIS A 26 -4.81 -4.47 6.04
C HIS A 26 -3.83 -5.47 6.64
N SER A 27 -4.31 -6.41 7.47
CA SER A 27 -3.48 -7.46 8.06
C SER A 27 -2.84 -8.38 7.01
N ALA A 28 -3.47 -8.51 5.84
CA ALA A 28 -2.94 -9.31 4.75
C ALA A 28 -1.80 -8.62 3.98
N LEU A 29 -1.53 -7.33 4.15
CA LEU A 29 -0.54 -6.61 3.34
C LEU A 29 0.87 -7.20 3.48
N SER A 30 1.55 -7.43 2.36
CA SER A 30 2.98 -7.74 2.37
C SER A 30 3.82 -6.55 2.86
N HIS A 31 5.03 -6.80 3.35
CA HIS A 31 5.96 -5.73 3.73
C HIS A 31 6.22 -4.73 2.60
N ALA A 32 6.30 -5.21 1.35
CA ALA A 32 6.49 -4.33 0.19
C ALA A 32 5.25 -3.47 -0.07
N ALA A 33 4.05 -4.04 0.01
CA ALA A 33 2.80 -3.30 -0.09
C ALA A 33 2.68 -2.24 1.01
N ARG A 34 3.02 -2.58 2.25
CA ARG A 34 2.99 -1.62 3.35
C ARG A 34 3.94 -0.43 3.10
N ARG A 35 5.18 -0.69 2.70
CA ARG A 35 6.13 0.39 2.39
C ARG A 35 5.72 1.23 1.18
N VAL A 36 5.08 0.63 0.17
CA VAL A 36 4.51 1.39 -0.97
C VAL A 36 3.41 2.32 -0.47
N LEU A 37 2.52 1.82 0.40
CA LEU A 37 1.46 2.63 1.01
C LEU A 37 2.04 3.80 1.81
N ASP A 38 3.01 3.54 2.69
CA ASP A 38 3.69 4.56 3.47
C ASP A 38 4.34 5.63 2.57
N ARG A 39 4.98 5.23 1.46
CA ARG A 39 5.57 6.20 0.51
C ARG A 39 4.52 7.08 -0.15
N LEU A 40 3.36 6.53 -0.50
CA LEU A 40 2.26 7.31 -1.08
C LEU A 40 1.62 8.26 -0.05
N GLU A 41 1.53 7.86 1.21
CA GLU A 41 1.08 8.72 2.30
C GLU A 41 2.02 9.91 2.53
N ILE A 42 3.34 9.67 2.47
CA ILE A 42 4.34 10.73 2.52
C ILE A 42 4.18 11.69 1.33
N GLU A 43 3.93 11.18 0.12
CA GLU A 43 3.66 12.02 -1.05
C GLU A 43 2.44 12.90 -0.85
N HIS A 44 1.38 12.33 -0.29
CA HIS A 44 0.16 13.06 0.03
C HIS A 44 0.41 14.17 1.06
N ALA A 45 1.16 13.87 2.12
CA ALA A 45 1.53 14.85 3.14
C ALA A 45 2.41 15.98 2.56
N ASN A 46 3.40 15.64 1.72
CA ASN A 46 4.25 16.62 1.04
C ASN A 46 3.45 17.59 0.16
N HIS A 47 2.33 17.14 -0.40
CA HIS A 47 1.37 17.99 -1.12
C HIS A 47 0.33 18.67 -0.21
N GLY A 48 0.61 18.81 1.09
CA GLY A 48 -0.29 19.45 2.05
C GLY A 48 -1.60 18.70 2.31
N GLY A 49 -1.70 17.44 1.89
CA GLY A 49 -2.90 16.62 2.08
C GLY A 49 -4.05 16.91 1.11
N VAL A 50 -3.83 17.63 0.00
CA VAL A 50 -4.92 18.04 -0.91
C VAL A 50 -4.92 17.31 -2.26
N GLU A 51 -3.77 16.78 -2.70
CA GLU A 51 -3.59 16.18 -4.04
C GLU A 51 -3.90 14.67 -4.09
N ASN A 52 -4.74 14.14 -3.20
CA ASN A 52 -5.11 12.74 -3.26
C ASN A 52 -5.88 12.41 -4.56
N GLY A 53 -5.41 11.39 -5.29
CA GLY A 53 -5.85 11.07 -6.66
C GLY A 53 -4.87 11.54 -7.75
N ASN A 54 -3.94 12.41 -7.37
CA ASN A 54 -2.92 12.99 -8.22
C ASN A 54 -1.49 12.70 -7.73
N LEU A 55 -1.32 11.71 -6.84
CA LEU A 55 -0.04 11.41 -6.21
C LEU A 55 0.91 10.81 -7.23
N ALA A 56 1.91 11.55 -7.69
CA ALA A 56 2.88 11.10 -8.66
C ALA A 56 4.01 10.33 -7.97
N CYS A 57 4.20 9.05 -8.28
CA CYS A 57 5.30 8.26 -7.74
C CYS A 57 5.85 7.29 -8.80
N THR A 58 7.16 7.35 -9.01
CA THR A 58 7.88 6.49 -9.96
C THR A 58 8.42 5.23 -9.28
N PHE A 59 8.84 4.25 -10.09
CA PHE A 59 9.55 3.09 -9.55
C PHE A 59 10.87 3.48 -8.88
N ASP A 60 11.51 4.57 -9.32
CA ASP A 60 12.72 5.13 -8.71
C ASP A 60 12.44 5.76 -7.35
N ASP A 61 11.29 6.43 -7.18
CA ASP A 61 10.88 6.95 -5.87
C ASP A 61 10.69 5.85 -4.85
N PHE A 62 10.02 4.75 -5.24
CA PHE A 62 9.87 3.59 -4.39
C PHE A 62 11.21 2.91 -4.08
N ALA A 63 12.11 2.83 -5.07
CA ALA A 63 13.44 2.28 -4.87
C ALA A 63 14.29 3.13 -3.91
N ARG A 64 14.26 4.46 -4.06
CA ARG A 64 14.91 5.41 -3.15
C ARG A 64 14.35 5.33 -1.73
N PHE A 65 13.06 5.02 -1.57
CA PHE A 65 12.43 4.76 -0.28
C PHE A 65 12.80 3.38 0.34
N GLY A 66 13.62 2.59 -0.35
CA GLY A 66 14.13 1.30 0.13
C GLY A 66 13.29 0.09 -0.28
N ILE A 67 12.39 0.22 -1.26
CA ILE A 67 11.60 -0.91 -1.78
C ILE A 67 12.36 -1.55 -2.94
N ARG A 68 12.50 -2.88 -2.94
CA ARG A 68 13.14 -3.58 -4.06
C ARG A 68 12.35 -3.33 -5.34
N ARG A 69 13.00 -2.81 -6.39
CA ARG A 69 12.32 -2.43 -7.64
C ARG A 69 11.44 -3.53 -8.24
N ARG A 70 11.89 -4.79 -8.17
CA ARG A 70 11.14 -5.97 -8.63
C ARG A 70 9.85 -6.27 -7.85
N SER A 71 9.74 -5.83 -6.59
CA SER A 71 8.54 -6.04 -5.77
C SER A 71 7.52 -4.91 -5.91
N VAL A 72 7.89 -3.75 -6.45
CA VAL A 72 7.00 -2.58 -6.57
C VAL A 72 5.73 -2.91 -7.35
N ALA A 73 5.85 -3.52 -8.53
CA ALA A 73 4.69 -3.87 -9.36
C ALA A 73 3.75 -4.89 -8.67
N ALA A 74 4.32 -5.85 -7.94
CA ALA A 74 3.55 -6.82 -7.17
C ALA A 74 2.82 -6.14 -5.99
N ALA A 75 3.50 -5.22 -5.29
CA ALA A 75 2.96 -4.46 -4.17
C ALA A 75 1.83 -3.51 -4.59
N ILE A 76 1.97 -2.81 -5.72
CA ILE A 76 0.90 -1.93 -6.23
C ILE A 76 -0.35 -2.73 -6.59
N ARG A 77 -0.20 -3.86 -7.30
CA ARG A 77 -1.34 -4.74 -7.62
C ARG A 77 -2.02 -5.31 -6.37
N GLU A 78 -1.23 -5.62 -5.35
CA GLU A 78 -1.75 -6.06 -4.05
C GLU A 78 -2.56 -4.96 -3.37
N LEU A 79 -2.05 -3.73 -3.32
CA LEU A 79 -2.76 -2.58 -2.74
C LEU A 79 -4.05 -2.24 -3.50
N GLU A 80 -4.03 -2.34 -4.83
CA GLU A 80 -5.21 -2.15 -5.69
C GLU A 80 -6.26 -3.24 -5.45
N GLY A 81 -5.83 -4.51 -5.43
CA GLY A 81 -6.73 -5.62 -5.14
C GLY A 81 -7.33 -5.58 -3.73
N LEU A 82 -6.57 -5.11 -2.74
CA LEU A 82 -7.03 -4.98 -1.35
C LEU A 82 -7.76 -3.65 -1.09
N GLY A 83 -7.94 -2.81 -2.10
CA GLY A 83 -8.77 -1.61 -2.01
C GLY A 83 -8.16 -0.47 -1.18
N PHE A 84 -6.84 -0.39 -1.04
CA PHE A 84 -6.17 0.74 -0.38
C PHE A 84 -5.73 1.83 -1.36
N VAL A 85 -5.41 1.42 -2.59
CA VAL A 85 -4.88 2.32 -3.62
C VAL A 85 -5.62 2.12 -4.93
N GLN A 86 -5.94 3.20 -5.62
CA GLN A 86 -6.33 3.14 -7.03
C GLN A 86 -5.23 3.77 -7.89
N VAL A 87 -4.83 3.09 -8.97
CA VAL A 87 -3.95 3.69 -9.98
C VAL A 87 -4.83 4.55 -10.91
N THR A 88 -4.79 5.87 -10.73
CA THR A 88 -5.63 6.82 -11.49
C THR A 88 -5.07 7.07 -12.90
N GLN A 89 -3.75 7.01 -13.04
CA GLN A 89 -3.07 7.08 -14.33
C GLN A 89 -1.93 6.07 -14.34
N ARG A 90 -1.92 5.17 -15.33
CA ARG A 90 -0.77 4.30 -15.57
C ARG A 90 0.33 5.11 -16.24
N GLY A 91 1.54 5.03 -15.68
CA GLY A 91 2.70 5.69 -16.26
C GLY A 91 3.05 5.08 -17.62
N ARG A 92 3.52 5.93 -18.52
CA ARG A 92 3.99 5.53 -19.86
C ARG A 92 5.36 6.14 -20.10
N ARG A 93 6.26 5.31 -20.64
CA ARG A 93 7.51 5.78 -21.22
C ARG A 93 7.19 6.36 -22.60
N ALA A 94 7.37 7.66 -22.79
CA ALA A 94 7.32 8.28 -24.12
C ALA A 94 8.74 8.43 -24.67
N ALA A 95 8.87 8.85 -25.93
CA ALA A 95 10.16 9.10 -26.56
C ALA A 95 10.82 10.35 -25.94
N GLY A 96 12.14 10.31 -25.76
CA GLY A 96 12.93 11.41 -25.17
C GLY A 96 12.75 11.55 -23.66
N ASP A 97 12.80 12.79 -23.16
CA ASP A 97 12.68 13.12 -21.72
C ASP A 97 11.25 13.13 -21.18
N PHE A 98 10.27 12.80 -22.03
CA PHE A 98 8.88 12.75 -21.62
C PHE A 98 8.59 11.44 -20.89
N TYR A 99 8.53 11.52 -19.56
CA TYR A 99 8.06 10.43 -18.71
C TYR A 99 6.76 10.84 -18.02
N MET A 100 5.70 10.06 -18.24
CA MET A 100 4.47 10.22 -17.46
C MET A 100 4.54 9.30 -16.24
N PRO A 101 4.67 9.84 -15.01
CA PRO A 101 4.64 9.02 -13.81
C PRO A 101 3.26 8.39 -13.62
N SER A 102 3.24 7.26 -12.92
CA SER A 102 1.96 6.71 -12.48
C SER A 102 1.39 7.61 -11.38
N ARG A 103 0.08 7.80 -11.40
CA ARG A 103 -0.66 8.57 -10.39
C ARG A 103 -1.56 7.67 -9.57
N TYR A 104 -1.69 8.00 -8.30
CA TYR A 104 -2.38 7.16 -7.32
C TYR A 104 -3.38 7.95 -6.48
N ARG A 105 -4.43 7.24 -6.03
CA ARG A 105 -5.39 7.67 -5.02
C ARG A 105 -5.35 6.73 -3.83
N LEU A 106 -5.27 7.27 -2.62
CA LEU A 106 -5.51 6.55 -1.38
C LEU A 106 -7.03 6.52 -1.13
N THR A 107 -7.63 5.32 -1.13
CA THR A 107 -9.10 5.16 -1.13
C THR A 107 -9.77 5.57 0.18
N TYR A 108 -8.99 5.62 1.27
CA TYR A 108 -9.44 5.92 2.63
C TYR A 108 -9.17 7.37 3.08
N LEU A 109 -8.63 8.21 2.19
CA LEU A 109 -8.45 9.65 2.42
C LEU A 109 -9.36 10.46 1.51
N PHE A 110 -9.62 11.70 1.91
CA PHE A 110 -10.38 12.65 1.09
C PHE A 110 -9.60 12.99 -0.19
N THR A 111 -10.34 13.22 -1.28
CA THR A 111 -9.82 13.93 -2.46
C THR A 111 -10.32 15.36 -2.42
N LYS A 112 -9.88 16.18 -3.38
CA LYS A 112 -10.38 17.56 -3.55
C LYS A 112 -11.91 17.64 -3.75
N HIS A 113 -12.52 16.58 -4.30
CA HIS A 113 -13.92 16.60 -4.75
C HIS A 113 -14.81 15.55 -4.10
N SER A 114 -14.24 14.57 -3.39
CA SER A 114 -14.99 13.44 -2.84
C SER A 114 -14.44 12.98 -1.50
N GLY A 115 -15.33 12.42 -0.68
CA GLY A 115 -14.94 11.73 0.55
C GLY A 115 -14.19 10.42 0.31
N PRO A 116 -13.65 9.81 1.39
CA PRO A 116 -13.12 8.46 1.38
C PRO A 116 -14.15 7.45 0.87
N THR A 117 -13.70 6.47 0.08
CA THR A 117 -14.53 5.42 -0.52
C THR A 117 -14.39 4.08 0.18
N ASP A 118 -13.29 3.87 0.91
CA ASP A 118 -13.06 2.73 1.80
C ASP A 118 -13.25 1.38 1.15
N GLU A 119 -12.69 1.23 -0.05
CA GLU A 119 -12.82 0.01 -0.85
C GLU A 119 -12.34 -1.24 -0.10
N TRP A 120 -11.36 -1.08 0.81
CA TRP A 120 -10.88 -2.12 1.73
C TRP A 120 -11.98 -2.76 2.60
N LYS A 121 -13.10 -2.05 2.88
CA LYS A 121 -14.23 -2.62 3.65
C LYS A 121 -14.94 -3.76 2.91
N ARG A 122 -14.82 -3.82 1.58
CA ARG A 122 -15.46 -4.87 0.76
C ARG A 122 -14.62 -6.13 0.65
N VAL A 123 -13.40 -6.12 1.19
CA VAL A 123 -12.47 -7.23 1.09
C VAL A 123 -12.78 -8.27 2.16
N SER A 124 -13.14 -9.47 1.73
CA SER A 124 -13.29 -10.64 2.60
C SER A 124 -12.03 -11.51 2.61
N THR A 125 -11.95 -12.45 3.54
CA THR A 125 -10.86 -13.44 3.61
C THR A 125 -10.73 -14.25 2.32
N GLN A 126 -11.83 -14.57 1.63
CA GLN A 126 -11.77 -15.27 0.34
C GLN A 126 -11.12 -14.39 -0.74
N THR A 127 -11.46 -13.11 -0.78
CA THR A 127 -10.86 -12.13 -1.70
C THR A 127 -9.36 -11.99 -1.45
N VAL A 128 -8.94 -11.92 -0.18
CA VAL A 128 -7.51 -11.91 0.20
C VAL A 128 -6.79 -13.13 -0.36
N ALA A 129 -7.31 -14.34 -0.12
CA ALA A 129 -6.70 -15.58 -0.59
C ALA A 129 -6.55 -15.59 -2.13
N ALA A 130 -7.58 -15.15 -2.84
CA ALA A 130 -7.54 -15.06 -4.31
C ALA A 130 -6.46 -14.08 -4.80
N ILE A 131 -6.30 -12.91 -4.14
CA ILE A 131 -5.27 -11.91 -4.49
C ILE A 131 -3.87 -12.46 -4.24
N LYS A 132 -3.65 -13.13 -3.09
CA LYS A 132 -2.36 -13.73 -2.76
C LYS A 132 -1.95 -14.82 -3.75
N ASN A 133 -2.89 -15.65 -4.19
CA ASN A 133 -2.62 -16.70 -5.18
C ASN A 133 -2.25 -16.15 -6.56
N ARG A 134 -2.76 -14.97 -6.94
CA ARG A 134 -2.45 -14.30 -8.21
C ARG A 134 -1.09 -13.60 -8.23
N ASN A 135 -0.43 -13.42 -7.08
CA ASN A 135 0.83 -12.69 -6.97
C ASN A 135 1.99 -13.68 -6.69
N PRO A 136 2.61 -14.29 -7.73
CA PRO A 136 3.58 -15.38 -7.58
C PRO A 136 4.93 -14.98 -6.95
N GLY A 137 5.06 -13.75 -6.44
CA GLY A 137 6.23 -13.32 -5.66
C GLY A 137 6.34 -13.99 -4.28
N ALA A 138 5.25 -14.59 -3.79
CA ALA A 138 5.31 -15.50 -2.65
C ALA A 138 5.95 -16.82 -3.13
N LYS A 139 7.17 -17.11 -2.67
CA LYS A 139 7.75 -18.47 -2.82
C LYS A 139 6.70 -19.47 -2.33
N LYS A 140 6.39 -20.47 -3.16
CA LYS A 140 5.59 -21.64 -2.75
C LYS A 140 6.15 -22.12 -1.39
N PRO A 141 5.31 -22.35 -0.36
CA PRO A 141 5.81 -22.87 0.90
C PRO A 141 6.63 -24.14 0.60
N PRO A 142 7.81 -24.32 1.24
CA PRO A 142 8.58 -25.53 1.05
C PRO A 142 7.67 -26.72 1.39
N ALA A 143 7.72 -27.75 0.54
CA ALA A 143 6.95 -28.97 0.77
C ALA A 143 7.17 -29.46 2.21
N PRO A 144 6.14 -29.99 2.88
CA PRO A 144 6.31 -30.55 4.22
C PRO A 144 7.47 -31.55 4.17
N ARG A 145 8.46 -31.39 5.06
CA ARG A 145 9.55 -32.36 5.18
C ARG A 145 8.91 -33.72 5.43
N ALA A 146 9.19 -34.68 4.55
CA ALA A 146 8.77 -36.06 4.74
C ALA A 146 9.26 -36.50 6.13
N SER A 147 8.33 -36.98 6.95
CA SER A 147 8.62 -37.56 8.26
C SER A 147 9.58 -38.71 8.03
N THR A 148 10.83 -38.58 8.45
CA THR A 148 11.77 -39.69 8.46
C THR A 148 11.18 -40.77 9.37
N PRO A 149 10.89 -41.98 8.87
CA PRO A 149 10.43 -43.05 9.74
C PRO A 149 11.56 -43.40 10.71
N LEU A 150 11.25 -43.39 12.00
CA LEU A 150 12.14 -43.91 13.05
C LEU A 150 12.44 -45.37 12.72
N LYS A 151 13.74 -45.72 12.62
CA LYS A 151 14.17 -47.10 12.45
C LYS A 151 13.74 -47.91 13.68
N PRO A 152 13.09 -49.07 13.51
CA PRO A 152 12.87 -49.99 14.63
C PRO A 152 14.22 -50.56 15.09
N THR A 153 14.39 -50.60 16.41
CA THR A 153 15.50 -51.21 17.15
C THR A 153 15.51 -52.72 17.02
#